data_AF-A0A928TG80-F1
#
_entry.id   AF-A0A928TG80-F1
#
_cell.length_a   1.000
_cell.length_b   1.000
_cell.length_c   1.000
_cell.angle_alpha   90.00
_cell.angle_beta   90.00
_cell.angle_gamma   90.00
#
_symmetry.space_group_name_H-M   'P 1'
#
loop_
_entity.id
_entity.type
_entity.pdbx_description
1 polymer ?
#
loop_
_entity_poly.entity_id
_entity_poly.type
_entity_poly.pdbx_seq_one_letter_code
_entity_poly.pdbx_strand_id
1 'polypeptide(L)'
;MLRSIRAALRVEDLALPAWIGIAVPLLAGVAGWEGASELDDSGNVLSGLVYVLVSLGAVACLAAFPGGFSGESPRLFRPPDVFALGPFVGALAMVGGAGIENLGLASTGEFGPFFVLGAVAIVGHRWLPSLQALHRRMLMAPFVFITAGVFNGIMASTFDAFDFGRLIIEDPGSPGLLALSLALPVALTAPFYAMFVFAPGRIADPEGSIFAWLVRYLVCLVGLVIGASWLVAIAS
;
A
#
# COMPACT_ATOMS: atom_id res chain seq x y z
N MET A 1 -9.47 -26.13 8.03
CA MET A 1 -8.64 -24.93 8.25
C MET A 1 -7.72 -24.62 7.06
N LEU A 2 -6.79 -25.51 6.66
CA LEU A 2 -5.88 -25.30 5.51
C LEU A 2 -6.58 -25.02 4.16
N ARG A 3 -7.69 -25.69 3.85
CA ARG A 3 -8.51 -25.40 2.64
C ARG A 3 -9.12 -24.00 2.66
N SER A 4 -9.55 -23.53 3.83
CA SER A 4 -10.10 -22.18 4.02
C SER A 4 -9.04 -21.09 3.88
N ILE A 5 -7.81 -21.35 4.33
CA ILE A 5 -6.66 -20.45 4.18
C ILE A 5 -6.24 -20.38 2.70
N ARG A 6 -6.14 -21.52 2.00
CA ARG A 6 -5.83 -21.55 0.55
C ARG A 6 -6.90 -20.88 -0.29
N ALA A 7 -8.17 -20.98 0.08
CA ALA A 7 -9.25 -20.29 -0.61
C ALA A 7 -9.25 -18.77 -0.35
N ALA A 8 -8.62 -18.32 0.74
CA ALA A 8 -8.51 -16.90 1.09
C ALA A 8 -7.31 -16.20 0.43
N LEU A 9 -6.21 -16.93 0.21
CA LEU A 9 -4.98 -16.43 -0.37
C LEU A 9 -4.99 -16.53 -1.89
N ARG A 10 -4.72 -15.41 -2.56
CA ARG A 10 -4.46 -15.33 -3.98
C ARG A 10 -2.96 -15.21 -4.24
N VAL A 11 -2.55 -15.39 -5.49
CA VAL A 11 -1.14 -15.28 -5.88
C VAL A 11 -0.62 -13.87 -5.63
N GLU A 12 -1.47 -12.86 -5.86
CA GLU A 12 -1.17 -11.45 -5.59
C GLU A 12 -0.90 -11.20 -4.09
N ASP A 13 -1.58 -11.93 -3.20
CA ASP A 13 -1.39 -11.82 -1.75
C ASP A 13 -0.04 -12.40 -1.27
N LEU A 14 0.59 -13.25 -2.09
CA LEU A 14 1.93 -13.80 -1.85
C LEU A 14 3.02 -12.97 -2.52
N ALA A 15 2.68 -12.23 -3.59
CA ALA A 15 3.62 -11.37 -4.28
C ALA A 15 4.06 -10.19 -3.40
N LEU A 16 3.15 -9.64 -2.59
CA LEU A 16 3.44 -8.52 -1.69
C LEU A 16 4.45 -8.86 -0.56
N PRO A 17 4.27 -9.94 0.23
CA PRO A 17 5.28 -10.33 1.22
C PRO A 17 6.58 -10.82 0.58
N ALA A 18 6.53 -11.44 -0.60
CA ALA A 18 7.75 -11.79 -1.35
C ALA A 18 8.49 -10.54 -1.83
N TRP A 19 7.75 -9.51 -2.27
CA TRP A 19 8.31 -8.23 -2.65
C TRP A 19 8.97 -7.54 -1.46
N ILE A 20 8.24 -7.34 -0.36
CA ILE A 20 8.71 -6.67 0.86
C ILE A 20 9.85 -7.46 1.54
N GLY A 21 9.68 -8.77 1.70
CA GLY A 21 10.58 -9.60 2.48
C GLY A 21 11.80 -10.13 1.73
N ILE A 22 11.78 -10.15 0.39
CA ILE A 22 12.87 -10.72 -0.43
C ILE A 22 13.34 -9.73 -1.47
N ALA A 23 12.46 -9.28 -2.37
CA ALA A 23 12.87 -8.48 -3.52
C ALA A 23 13.47 -7.13 -3.09
N VAL A 24 12.84 -6.43 -2.14
CA VAL A 24 13.31 -5.13 -1.69
C VAL A 24 14.68 -5.19 -0.99
N PRO A 25 14.89 -6.07 0.02
CA PRO A 25 16.21 -6.22 0.63
C PRO A 25 17.29 -6.67 -0.35
N LEU A 26 16.95 -7.56 -1.29
CA LEU A 26 17.91 -8.07 -2.26
C LEU A 26 18.33 -7.01 -3.28
N LEU A 27 17.37 -6.20 -3.75
CA LEU A 27 17.67 -5.04 -4.58
C LEU A 27 18.50 -4.00 -3.81
N ALA A 28 18.21 -3.79 -2.51
CA ALA A 28 18.99 -2.88 -1.68
C ALA A 28 20.45 -3.33 -1.53
N GLY A 29 20.67 -4.61 -1.20
CA GLY A 29 22.01 -5.16 -1.02
C GLY A 29 22.84 -5.29 -2.31
N VAL A 30 22.20 -5.55 -3.47
CA VAL A 30 22.90 -5.81 -4.74
C VAL A 30 23.08 -4.56 -5.59
N ALA A 31 22.08 -3.67 -5.61
CA ALA A 31 22.08 -2.51 -6.49
C ALA A 31 22.41 -1.19 -5.77
N GLY A 32 22.68 -1.23 -4.46
CA GLY A 32 22.77 -0.02 -3.64
C GLY A 32 21.45 0.76 -3.65
N TRP A 33 20.34 0.05 -3.90
CA TRP A 33 19.03 0.66 -3.98
C TRP A 33 18.55 0.99 -2.56
N GLU A 34 18.50 2.26 -2.18
CA GLU A 34 18.06 2.67 -0.83
C GLU A 34 16.55 2.46 -0.58
N GLY A 35 15.90 1.65 -1.41
CA GLY A 35 14.47 1.45 -1.44
C GLY A 35 13.76 2.71 -1.91
N ALA A 36 12.43 2.66 -1.95
CA ALA A 36 11.61 3.85 -2.15
C ALA A 36 11.63 4.79 -0.92
N SER A 37 12.79 5.00 -0.30
CA SER A 37 13.05 6.13 0.59
C SER A 37 13.06 7.46 -0.20
N GLU A 38 13.17 7.38 -1.53
CA GLU A 38 13.08 8.49 -2.51
C GLU A 38 11.69 9.13 -2.66
N LEU A 39 10.84 9.15 -1.63
CA LEU A 39 9.83 10.21 -1.57
C LEU A 39 10.49 11.59 -1.38
N ASP A 40 11.76 11.61 -0.94
CA ASP A 40 12.53 12.82 -0.64
C ASP A 40 13.65 13.12 -1.68
N ASP A 41 13.81 12.28 -2.70
CA ASP A 41 14.85 12.49 -3.74
C ASP A 41 14.32 13.39 -4.86
N SER A 42 14.01 14.62 -4.46
CA SER A 42 13.48 15.65 -5.35
C SER A 42 14.42 15.85 -6.55
N GLY A 43 13.92 15.57 -7.76
CA GLY A 43 14.69 15.71 -9.01
C GLY A 43 14.92 14.40 -9.77
N ASN A 44 14.55 13.24 -9.23
CA ASN A 44 14.54 11.99 -10.00
C ASN A 44 13.31 11.92 -10.94
N VAL A 45 13.47 12.48 -12.14
CA VAL A 45 12.42 12.55 -13.18
C VAL A 45 11.84 11.17 -13.52
N LEU A 46 12.67 10.12 -13.51
CA LEU A 46 12.22 8.77 -13.84
C LEU A 46 11.28 8.23 -12.76
N SER A 47 11.65 8.36 -11.48
CA SER A 47 10.79 8.00 -10.35
C SER A 47 9.48 8.79 -10.38
N GLY A 48 9.57 10.10 -10.69
CA GLY A 48 8.40 10.97 -10.85
C GLY A 48 7.42 10.49 -11.93
N LEU A 49 7.92 10.17 -13.13
CA LEU A 49 7.10 9.61 -14.22
C LEU A 49 6.44 8.29 -13.81
N VAL A 50 7.19 7.40 -13.17
CA VAL A 50 6.69 6.11 -12.73
C VAL A 50 5.55 6.29 -11.72
N TYR A 51 5.73 7.15 -10.71
CA TYR A 51 4.72 7.44 -9.68
C TYR A 51 3.45 8.05 -10.26
N VAL A 52 3.58 8.98 -11.20
CA VAL A 52 2.44 9.56 -11.92
C VAL A 52 1.71 8.49 -12.74
N LEU A 53 2.43 7.67 -13.51
CA LEU A 53 1.83 6.64 -14.36
C LEU A 53 1.08 5.58 -13.54
N VAL A 54 1.65 5.09 -12.43
CA VAL A 54 0.94 4.12 -11.58
C VAL A 54 -0.28 4.74 -10.90
N SER A 55 -0.20 6.01 -10.52
CA SER A 55 -1.32 6.74 -9.92
C SER A 55 -2.44 6.96 -10.93
N LEU A 56 -2.11 7.28 -12.18
CA LEU A 56 -3.09 7.35 -13.27
C LEU A 56 -3.72 6.00 -13.56
N GLY A 57 -2.96 4.90 -13.50
CA GLY A 57 -3.48 3.54 -13.61
C GLY A 57 -4.50 3.22 -12.50
N ALA A 58 -4.20 3.64 -11.26
CA ALA A 58 -5.09 3.49 -10.11
C ALA A 58 -6.36 4.34 -10.26
N VAL A 59 -6.25 5.59 -10.75
CA VAL A 59 -7.39 6.47 -11.07
C VAL A 59 -8.25 5.86 -12.17
N ALA A 60 -7.65 5.34 -13.25
CA ALA A 60 -8.37 4.68 -14.33
C ALA A 60 -9.12 3.43 -13.82
N CYS A 61 -8.50 2.66 -12.93
CA CYS A 61 -9.12 1.51 -12.28
C CYS A 61 -10.34 1.92 -11.44
N LEU A 62 -10.21 2.99 -10.63
CA LEU A 62 -11.30 3.57 -9.84
C LEU A 62 -12.44 4.09 -10.74
N ALA A 63 -12.10 4.73 -11.85
CA ALA A 63 -13.07 5.30 -12.79
C ALA A 63 -13.82 4.21 -13.58
N ALA A 64 -13.18 3.08 -13.88
CA ALA A 64 -13.75 1.97 -14.65
C ALA A 64 -14.44 0.90 -13.78
N PHE A 65 -14.89 1.28 -12.58
CA PHE A 65 -15.52 0.37 -11.63
C PHE A 65 -16.89 -0.15 -12.16
N PRO A 66 -17.27 -1.40 -11.85
CA PRO A 66 -18.54 -1.98 -12.29
C PRO A 66 -19.74 -1.17 -11.79
N GLY A 67 -20.50 -0.60 -12.73
CA GLY A 67 -21.69 0.24 -12.47
C GLY A 67 -22.06 1.19 -13.62
N GLY A 68 -21.15 1.42 -14.58
CA GLY A 68 -21.27 2.50 -15.59
C GLY A 68 -22.47 2.48 -16.54
N PHE A 69 -23.21 1.36 -16.69
CA PHE A 69 -24.35 1.29 -17.63
C PHE A 69 -25.66 0.73 -17.05
N SER A 70 -25.65 0.13 -15.86
CA SER A 70 -26.84 -0.54 -15.31
C SER A 70 -27.73 0.37 -14.46
N GLY A 71 -27.33 1.62 -14.19
CA GLY A 71 -28.06 2.53 -13.30
C GLY A 71 -28.08 2.08 -11.83
N GLU A 72 -27.46 0.94 -11.51
CA GLU A 72 -27.29 0.47 -10.14
C GLU A 72 -26.18 1.26 -9.45
N SER A 73 -26.42 1.67 -8.20
CA SER A 73 -25.39 2.26 -7.36
C SER A 73 -24.17 1.31 -7.32
N PRO A 74 -22.96 1.78 -7.66
CA PRO A 74 -21.78 0.92 -7.66
C PRO A 74 -21.58 0.26 -6.31
N ARG A 75 -21.21 -1.03 -6.31
CA ARG A 75 -20.97 -1.79 -5.07
C ARG A 75 -19.96 -1.10 -4.14
N LEU A 76 -19.01 -0.33 -4.70
CA LEU A 76 -18.02 0.44 -3.97
C LEU A 76 -18.61 1.48 -3.00
N PHE A 77 -19.82 1.99 -3.27
CA PHE A 77 -20.48 2.97 -2.40
C PHE A 77 -21.39 2.32 -1.34
N ARG A 78 -21.41 0.98 -1.27
CA ARG A 78 -22.17 0.25 -0.25
C ARG A 78 -21.23 -0.20 0.88
N PRO A 79 -21.67 -0.16 2.14
CA PRO A 79 -20.93 -0.79 3.22
C PRO A 79 -20.72 -2.29 2.94
N PRO A 80 -19.54 -2.86 3.21
CA PRO A 80 -18.38 -2.24 3.88
C PRO A 80 -17.36 -1.58 2.92
N ASP A 81 -17.55 -1.65 1.60
CA ASP A 81 -16.49 -1.29 0.64
C ASP A 81 -16.22 0.22 0.57
N VAL A 82 -17.19 1.06 0.95
CA VAL A 82 -17.03 2.53 1.01
C VAL A 82 -15.90 2.98 1.95
N PHE A 83 -15.58 2.18 2.97
CA PHE A 83 -14.49 2.48 3.91
C PHE A 83 -13.11 2.37 3.27
N ALA A 84 -12.97 1.73 2.11
CA ALA A 84 -11.71 1.66 1.36
C ALA A 84 -11.39 2.96 0.61
N LEU A 85 -12.38 3.81 0.31
CA LEU A 85 -12.16 5.01 -0.51
C LEU A 85 -11.21 6.02 0.15
N GLY A 86 -11.39 6.29 1.45
CA GLY A 86 -10.54 7.24 2.18
C GLY A 86 -9.06 6.86 2.16
N PRO A 87 -8.69 5.66 2.65
CA PRO A 87 -7.31 5.17 2.61
C PRO A 87 -6.72 5.15 1.20
N PHE A 88 -7.51 4.76 0.19
CA PHE A 88 -7.05 4.77 -1.20
C PHE A 88 -6.77 6.18 -1.73
N VAL A 89 -7.67 7.13 -1.50
CA VAL A 89 -7.46 8.53 -1.93
C VAL A 89 -6.24 9.13 -1.23
N GLY A 90 -6.03 8.81 0.05
CA GLY A 90 -4.81 9.21 0.76
C GLY A 90 -3.56 8.61 0.12
N ALA A 91 -3.54 7.32 -0.21
CA ALA A 91 -2.42 6.69 -0.91
C ALA A 91 -2.16 7.32 -2.28
N LEU A 92 -3.22 7.58 -3.04
CA LEU A 92 -3.15 8.18 -4.37
C LEU A 92 -2.60 9.61 -4.31
N ALA A 93 -3.07 10.41 -3.36
CA ALA A 93 -2.58 11.76 -3.13
C ALA A 93 -1.08 11.74 -2.74
N MET A 94 -0.69 10.82 -1.87
CA MET A 94 0.70 10.69 -1.41
C MET A 94 1.66 10.28 -2.54
N VAL A 95 1.38 9.18 -3.25
CA VAL A 95 2.26 8.70 -4.33
C VAL A 95 2.21 9.62 -5.54
N GLY A 96 1.02 10.08 -5.92
CA GLY A 96 0.88 10.99 -7.04
C GLY A 96 1.51 12.35 -6.78
N GLY A 97 1.35 12.90 -5.56
CA GLY A 97 1.99 14.14 -5.12
C GLY A 97 3.51 14.05 -5.18
N ALA A 98 4.09 12.99 -4.61
CA ALA A 98 5.53 12.73 -4.71
C ALA A 98 6.00 12.57 -6.15
N GLY A 99 5.17 11.98 -7.02
CA GLY A 99 5.45 11.91 -8.45
C GLY A 99 5.58 13.28 -9.11
N ILE A 100 4.67 14.22 -8.80
CA ILE A 100 4.69 15.59 -9.33
C ILE A 100 5.90 16.38 -8.78
N GLU A 101 6.20 16.19 -7.49
CA GLU A 101 7.36 16.80 -6.84
C GLU A 101 8.68 16.33 -7.47
N ASN A 102 8.82 15.03 -7.71
CA ASN A 102 9.99 14.46 -8.39
C ASN A 102 10.14 14.90 -9.85
N LEU A 103 9.05 15.34 -10.50
CA LEU A 103 9.09 15.96 -11.83
C LEU A 103 9.48 17.45 -11.80
N GLY A 104 9.64 18.05 -10.62
CA GLY A 104 9.89 19.48 -10.46
C GLY A 104 8.67 20.34 -10.84
N LEU A 105 7.47 19.76 -10.84
CA LEU A 105 6.24 20.43 -11.27
C LEU A 105 5.44 21.03 -10.10
N ALA A 106 5.74 20.63 -8.86
CA ALA A 106 5.08 21.17 -7.67
C ALA A 106 5.96 22.22 -6.97
N SER A 107 5.33 23.28 -6.47
CA SER A 107 5.86 24.02 -5.31
C SER A 107 5.48 23.27 -4.04
N THR A 108 6.47 22.98 -3.18
CA THR A 108 6.37 22.34 -1.86
C THR A 108 4.95 22.06 -1.31
N GLY A 109 4.54 20.78 -1.29
CA GLY A 109 3.38 20.30 -0.51
C GLY A 109 2.04 20.14 -1.25
N GLU A 110 2.01 20.12 -2.59
CA GLU A 110 0.76 20.03 -3.35
C GLU A 110 0.27 18.58 -3.56
N PHE A 111 -0.48 18.05 -2.59
CA PHE A 111 -1.28 16.82 -2.74
C PHE A 111 -2.53 16.98 -3.65
N GLY A 112 -2.81 18.22 -4.09
CA GLY A 112 -4.07 18.64 -4.71
C GLY A 112 -4.45 17.95 -6.02
N PRO A 113 -3.55 17.79 -7.01
CA PRO A 113 -3.94 17.31 -8.34
C PRO A 113 -4.52 15.89 -8.33
N PHE A 114 -3.91 14.98 -7.57
CA PHE A 114 -4.37 13.59 -7.50
C PHE A 114 -5.61 13.40 -6.63
N PHE A 115 -5.82 14.26 -5.64
CA PHE A 115 -7.09 14.32 -4.91
C PHE A 115 -8.24 14.71 -5.86
N VAL A 116 -8.02 15.73 -6.70
CA VAL A 116 -8.99 16.17 -7.72
C VAL A 116 -9.24 15.06 -8.74
N LEU A 117 -8.20 14.40 -9.25
CA LEU A 117 -8.35 13.28 -10.19
C LEU A 117 -9.15 12.12 -9.59
N GLY A 118 -8.90 11.77 -8.32
CA GLY A 118 -9.67 10.75 -7.61
C GLY A 118 -11.15 11.14 -7.48
N ALA A 119 -11.44 12.39 -7.11
CA ALA A 119 -12.81 12.90 -7.03
C ALA A 119 -13.51 12.91 -8.40
N VAL A 120 -12.81 13.35 -9.45
CA VAL A 120 -13.31 13.33 -10.83
C VAL A 120 -13.57 11.90 -11.30
N ALA A 121 -12.71 10.94 -10.97
CA ALA A 121 -12.94 9.53 -11.29
C ALA A 121 -14.17 8.96 -10.57
N ILE A 122 -14.36 9.32 -9.29
CA ILE A 122 -15.53 8.93 -8.49
C ILE A 122 -16.83 9.47 -9.10
N VAL A 123 -16.87 10.74 -9.52
CA VAL A 123 -18.05 11.30 -10.19
C VAL A 123 -18.17 10.78 -11.63
N GLY A 124 -17.00 10.53 -12.24
CA GLY A 124 -16.75 10.12 -13.62
C GLY A 124 -17.23 8.72 -13.98
N HIS A 125 -17.28 7.83 -12.99
CA HIS A 125 -17.46 6.38 -13.22
C HIS A 125 -18.74 6.03 -14.01
N ARG A 126 -19.79 6.86 -13.90
CA ARG A 126 -21.07 6.65 -14.60
C ARG A 126 -21.00 6.83 -16.11
N TRP A 127 -19.92 7.40 -16.63
CA TRP A 127 -19.74 7.66 -18.07
C TRP A 127 -18.67 6.77 -18.71
N LEU A 128 -18.03 5.90 -17.92
CA LEU A 128 -16.95 5.04 -18.38
C LEU A 128 -17.38 3.58 -18.46
N PRO A 129 -16.85 2.81 -19.43
CA PRO A 129 -17.12 1.40 -19.51
C PRO A 129 -16.51 0.66 -18.31
N SER A 130 -17.28 -0.27 -17.76
CA SER A 130 -16.78 -1.13 -16.68
C SER A 130 -15.72 -2.09 -17.22
N LEU A 131 -14.54 -2.11 -16.60
CA LEU A 131 -13.52 -3.11 -16.91
C LEU A 131 -13.82 -4.44 -16.20
N GLN A 132 -13.33 -5.55 -16.74
CA GLN A 132 -13.36 -6.84 -16.05
C GLN A 132 -12.40 -6.84 -14.85
N ALA A 133 -12.66 -7.69 -13.85
CA ALA A 133 -11.87 -7.75 -12.61
C ALA A 133 -10.37 -7.95 -12.86
N LEU A 134 -10.01 -8.82 -13.80
CA LEU A 134 -8.61 -9.08 -14.14
C LEU A 134 -7.88 -7.81 -14.62
N HIS A 135 -8.48 -7.03 -15.52
CA HIS A 135 -7.88 -5.79 -16.03
C HIS A 135 -7.73 -4.73 -14.93
N ARG A 136 -8.72 -4.61 -14.05
CA ARG A 136 -8.66 -3.69 -12.90
C ARG A 136 -7.53 -4.08 -11.94
N ARG A 137 -7.33 -5.37 -11.68
CA ARG A 137 -6.21 -5.87 -10.88
C ARG A 137 -4.86 -5.57 -11.54
N MET A 138 -4.74 -5.77 -12.85
CA MET A 138 -3.50 -5.44 -13.57
C MET A 138 -3.18 -3.95 -13.52
N LEU A 139 -4.18 -3.06 -13.62
CA LEU A 139 -3.99 -1.62 -13.47
C LEU A 139 -3.58 -1.21 -12.05
N MET A 140 -4.09 -1.92 -11.04
CA MET A 140 -3.83 -1.60 -9.64
C MET A 140 -2.51 -2.20 -9.11
N ALA A 141 -2.05 -3.31 -9.68
CA ALA A 141 -0.88 -4.02 -9.18
C ALA A 141 0.40 -3.16 -9.15
N PRO A 142 0.78 -2.38 -10.20
CA PRO A 142 1.94 -1.51 -10.14
C PRO A 142 1.87 -0.49 -9.01
N PHE A 143 0.69 0.10 -8.79
CA PHE A 143 0.45 1.04 -7.70
C PHE A 143 0.66 0.38 -6.33
N VAL A 144 0.14 -0.84 -6.15
CA VAL A 144 0.32 -1.64 -4.92
C VAL A 144 1.80 -1.99 -4.67
N PHE A 145 2.57 -2.34 -5.70
CA PHE A 145 4.00 -2.65 -5.52
C PHE A 145 4.83 -1.42 -5.15
N ILE A 146 4.56 -0.27 -5.79
CA ILE A 146 5.25 0.98 -5.48
C ILE A 146 4.91 1.45 -4.07
N THR A 147 3.63 1.48 -3.73
CA THR A 147 3.18 1.84 -2.38
C THR A 147 3.71 0.89 -1.31
N ALA A 148 3.84 -0.41 -1.60
CA ALA A 148 4.50 -1.37 -0.71
C ALA A 148 5.99 -1.06 -0.50
N GLY A 149 6.70 -0.63 -1.54
CA GLY A 149 8.09 -0.17 -1.44
C GLY A 149 8.21 1.07 -0.56
N VAL A 150 7.36 2.07 -0.80
CA VAL A 150 7.29 3.32 0.01
C VAL A 150 6.99 3.00 1.47
N PHE A 151 6.02 2.13 1.71
CA PHE A 151 5.68 1.64 3.04
C PHE A 151 6.86 0.96 3.73
N ASN A 152 7.63 0.13 3.03
CA ASN A 152 8.82 -0.50 3.59
C ASN A 152 9.85 0.56 4.04
N GLY A 153 10.05 1.61 3.25
CA GLY A 153 10.92 2.74 3.60
C GLY A 153 10.45 3.49 4.85
N ILE A 154 9.15 3.84 4.92
CA ILE A 154 8.55 4.49 6.10
C ILE A 154 8.67 3.60 7.35
N MET A 155 8.45 2.30 7.20
CA MET A 155 8.57 1.38 8.33
C MET A 155 10.01 1.24 8.79
N ALA A 156 10.98 1.16 7.87
CA ALA A 156 12.40 1.13 8.22
C ALA A 156 12.80 2.38 9.01
N SER A 157 12.43 3.58 8.55
CA SER A 157 12.73 4.83 9.26
C SER A 157 12.01 4.95 10.60
N THR A 158 10.76 4.50 10.67
CA THR A 158 9.99 4.49 11.93
C THR A 158 10.60 3.51 12.93
N PHE A 159 10.98 2.30 12.51
CA PHE A 159 11.61 1.32 13.38
C PHE A 159 13.02 1.74 13.81
N ASP A 160 13.76 2.48 12.99
CA ASP A 160 15.06 3.04 13.39
C ASP A 160 14.91 4.16 14.42
N ALA A 161 13.89 5.02 14.25
CA ALA A 161 13.57 6.09 15.21
C ALA A 161 13.10 5.58 16.58
N PHE A 162 12.55 4.37 16.65
CA PHE A 162 12.07 3.74 17.88
C PHE A 162 12.97 2.56 18.27
N ASP A 163 13.80 2.72 19.30
CA ASP A 163 14.63 1.63 19.84
C ASP A 163 13.78 0.61 20.63
N PHE A 164 13.02 -0.21 19.89
CA PHE A 164 12.19 -1.27 20.43
C PHE A 164 13.01 -2.33 21.17
N GLY A 165 14.27 -2.53 20.78
CA GLY A 165 15.19 -3.46 21.44
C GLY A 165 15.47 -3.02 22.88
N ARG A 166 15.78 -1.74 23.06
CA ARG A 166 16.00 -1.16 24.39
C ARG A 166 14.76 -1.20 25.28
N LEU A 167 13.58 -0.91 24.73
CA LEU A 167 12.30 -0.99 25.45
C LEU A 167 11.97 -2.40 25.99
N ILE A 168 12.42 -3.45 25.29
CA ILE A 168 12.20 -4.85 25.72
C ILE A 168 13.27 -5.30 26.73
N ILE A 169 14.50 -4.80 26.60
CA ILE A 169 15.62 -5.17 27.47
C ILE A 169 15.54 -4.46 28.82
N GLU A 170 15.06 -3.22 28.87
CA GLU A 170 15.03 -2.42 30.11
C GLU A 170 14.00 -2.92 31.15
N ASP A 171 12.93 -3.61 30.75
CA ASP A 171 11.94 -4.17 31.69
C ASP A 171 11.23 -5.44 31.14
N PRO A 172 11.91 -6.59 31.14
CA PRO A 172 11.44 -7.84 30.54
C PRO A 172 10.25 -8.50 31.26
N GLY A 173 9.84 -7.95 32.42
CA GLY A 173 8.76 -8.49 33.26
C GLY A 173 7.43 -7.74 33.11
N SER A 174 7.40 -6.59 32.44
CA SER A 174 6.21 -5.75 32.35
C SER A 174 5.29 -6.19 31.21
N PRO A 175 4.10 -6.78 31.52
CA PRO A 175 3.15 -7.17 30.47
C PRO A 175 2.63 -5.94 29.69
N GLY A 176 2.66 -4.75 30.29
CA GLY A 176 2.28 -3.50 29.63
C GLY A 176 3.26 -3.07 28.54
N LEU A 177 4.57 -3.19 28.80
CA LEU A 177 5.60 -2.87 27.81
C LEU A 177 5.62 -3.89 26.67
N LEU A 178 5.38 -5.17 26.97
CA LEU A 178 5.28 -6.22 25.95
C LEU A 178 4.01 -6.05 25.09
N ALA A 179 2.89 -5.64 25.69
CA ALA A 179 1.69 -5.29 24.94
C ALA A 179 1.92 -4.05 24.06
N LEU A 180 2.62 -3.04 24.57
CA LEU A 180 2.92 -1.81 23.82
C LEU A 180 3.88 -2.09 22.65
N SER A 181 4.92 -2.89 22.86
CA SER A 181 5.90 -3.25 21.81
C SER A 181 5.29 -4.11 20.70
N LEU A 182 4.22 -4.86 20.98
CA LEU A 182 3.44 -5.56 19.96
C LEU A 182 2.35 -4.68 19.32
N ALA A 183 1.70 -3.82 20.11
CA ALA A 183 0.59 -3.00 19.63
C ALA A 183 1.06 -1.84 18.76
N LEU A 184 2.20 -1.21 19.08
CA LEU A 184 2.69 -0.03 18.36
C LEU A 184 3.06 -0.35 16.89
N PRO A 185 3.80 -1.43 16.58
CA PRO A 185 4.04 -1.85 15.20
C PRO A 185 2.74 -2.14 14.44
N VAL A 186 1.76 -2.79 15.09
CA VAL A 186 0.46 -3.08 14.47
C VAL A 186 -0.32 -1.79 14.21
N ALA A 187 -0.32 -0.84 15.15
CA ALA A 187 -0.98 0.45 15.00
C ALA A 187 -0.35 1.32 13.91
N LEU A 188 0.97 1.21 13.72
CA LEU A 188 1.70 1.91 12.67
C LEU A 188 1.49 1.25 11.30
N THR A 189 1.54 -0.09 11.23
CA THR A 189 1.44 -0.83 9.97
C THR A 189 0.01 -0.96 9.45
N ALA A 190 -1.00 -1.00 10.32
CA ALA A 190 -2.38 -1.21 9.91
C ALA A 190 -2.95 -0.10 9.00
N PRO A 191 -2.76 1.22 9.28
CA PRO A 191 -3.18 2.29 8.38
C PRO A 191 -2.52 2.20 7.01
N PHE A 192 -1.22 1.92 6.95
CA PHE A 192 -0.51 1.79 5.67
C PHE A 192 -0.92 0.54 4.90
N TYR A 193 -1.09 -0.60 5.57
CA TYR A 193 -1.68 -1.78 4.94
C TYR A 193 -3.08 -1.48 4.40
N ALA A 194 -3.88 -0.72 5.17
CA ALA A 194 -5.20 -0.29 4.72
C ALA A 194 -5.12 0.58 3.46
N MET A 195 -4.20 1.56 3.43
CA MET A 195 -4.00 2.52 2.34
C MET A 195 -3.40 1.89 1.07
N PHE A 196 -2.42 1.00 1.22
CA PHE A 196 -1.56 0.56 0.12
C PHE A 196 -1.85 -0.84 -0.41
N VAL A 197 -2.52 -1.68 0.39
CA VAL A 197 -2.77 -3.08 0.01
C VAL A 197 -4.26 -3.37 0.01
N PHE A 198 -4.93 -3.10 1.12
CA PHE A 198 -6.34 -3.45 1.28
C PHE A 198 -7.24 -2.61 0.38
N ALA A 199 -7.16 -1.29 0.48
CA ALA A 199 -8.05 -0.40 -0.23
C ALA A 199 -7.90 -0.48 -1.76
N PRO A 200 -6.67 -0.49 -2.32
CA PRO A 200 -6.46 -0.75 -3.74
C PRO A 200 -7.04 -2.11 -4.17
N GLY A 201 -6.83 -3.16 -3.37
CA GLY A 201 -7.38 -4.50 -3.64
C GLY A 201 -8.90 -4.52 -3.67
N ARG A 202 -9.56 -3.84 -2.71
CA ARG A 202 -11.02 -3.70 -2.65
C ARG A 202 -11.61 -2.93 -3.83
N ILE A 203 -10.89 -1.91 -4.31
CA ILE A 203 -11.30 -1.13 -5.48
C ILE A 203 -11.10 -1.92 -6.77
N ALA A 204 -10.00 -2.66 -6.89
CA ALA A 204 -9.79 -3.52 -8.06
C ALA A 204 -10.80 -4.67 -8.10
N ASP A 205 -11.08 -5.28 -6.94
CA ASP A 205 -11.97 -6.42 -6.82
C ASP A 205 -12.59 -6.54 -5.41
N PRO A 206 -13.87 -6.16 -5.23
CA PRO A 206 -14.58 -6.25 -3.96
C PRO A 206 -14.99 -7.70 -3.67
N GLU A 207 -14.01 -8.58 -3.47
CA GLU A 207 -14.20 -9.97 -3.08
C GLU A 207 -13.45 -10.27 -1.78
N GLY A 208 -14.12 -10.93 -0.84
CA GLY A 208 -13.49 -11.50 0.35
C GLY A 208 -14.20 -11.15 1.67
N SER A 209 -14.25 -12.14 2.56
CA SER A 209 -14.71 -11.98 3.93
C SER A 209 -13.67 -11.23 4.79
N ILE A 210 -14.09 -10.72 5.94
CA ILE A 210 -13.18 -10.15 6.96
C ILE A 210 -12.10 -11.15 7.36
N PHE A 211 -12.42 -12.45 7.36
CA PHE A 211 -11.46 -13.51 7.64
C PHE A 211 -10.34 -13.58 6.58
N ALA A 212 -10.68 -13.49 5.30
CA ALA A 212 -9.67 -13.45 4.23
C ALA A 212 -8.76 -12.23 4.37
N TRP A 213 -9.31 -11.10 4.80
CA TRP A 213 -8.52 -9.90 5.09
C TRP A 213 -7.52 -10.11 6.23
N LEU A 214 -7.96 -10.65 7.37
CA LEU A 214 -7.08 -10.95 8.51
C LEU A 214 -5.93 -11.87 8.10
N VAL A 215 -6.21 -12.91 7.31
CA VAL A 215 -5.18 -13.84 6.81
C VAL A 215 -4.16 -13.11 5.94
N ARG A 216 -4.60 -12.24 5.02
CA ARG A 216 -3.70 -11.47 4.15
C ARG A 216 -2.86 -10.46 4.93
N TYR A 217 -3.45 -9.82 5.94
CA TYR A 217 -2.73 -8.89 6.80
C TYR A 217 -1.63 -9.59 7.59
N LEU A 218 -1.94 -10.76 8.17
CA LEU A 218 -0.95 -11.57 8.88
C LEU A 218 0.20 -12.01 7.96
N VAL A 219 -0.11 -12.41 6.73
CA VAL A 219 0.91 -12.76 5.73
C VAL A 219 1.79 -11.55 5.38
N CYS A 220 1.21 -10.35 5.25
CA CYS A 220 1.96 -9.11 5.06
C CYS A 220 2.86 -8.79 6.26
N LEU A 221 2.37 -8.96 7.50
CA LEU A 221 3.16 -8.77 8.72
C LEU A 221 4.37 -9.71 8.76
N VAL A 222 4.20 -10.98 8.37
CA VAL A 222 5.32 -11.93 8.27
C VAL A 222 6.35 -11.44 7.26
N GLY A 223 5.92 -10.97 6.08
CA GLY A 223 6.81 -10.39 5.07
C GLY A 223 7.60 -9.18 5.59
N LEU A 224 6.94 -8.28 6.33
CA LEU A 224 7.58 -7.13 6.97
C LEU A 224 8.63 -7.53 7.99
N VAL A 225 8.30 -8.49 8.86
CA VAL A 225 9.25 -8.99 9.87
C VAL A 225 10.49 -9.57 9.19
N ILE A 226 10.31 -10.38 8.13
CA ILE A 226 11.42 -10.94 7.36
C ILE A 226 12.26 -9.84 6.70
N GLY A 227 11.62 -8.87 6.03
CA GLY A 227 12.31 -7.76 5.36
C GLY A 227 13.10 -6.88 6.33
N ALA A 228 12.49 -6.51 7.46
CA ALA A 228 13.15 -5.73 8.52
C ALA A 228 14.35 -6.47 9.11
N SER A 229 14.21 -7.79 9.35
CA SER A 229 15.30 -8.62 9.89
C SER A 229 16.50 -8.66 8.96
N TRP A 230 16.26 -8.67 7.64
CA TRP A 230 17.29 -8.63 6.62
C TRP A 230 18.02 -7.28 6.57
N LEU A 231 17.27 -6.18 6.59
CA LEU A 231 17.86 -4.84 6.56
C LEU A 231 18.75 -4.58 7.78
N VAL A 232 18.32 -5.02 8.96
CA VAL A 232 19.13 -4.96 10.19
C VAL A 232 20.42 -5.77 10.02
N ALA A 233 20.35 -6.98 9.46
CA ALA A 233 21.53 -7.83 9.27
C ALA A 233 22.53 -7.29 8.23
N ILE A 234 22.09 -6.48 7.26
CA ILE A 234 22.96 -5.83 6.27
C ILE A 234 23.62 -4.56 6.83
N ALA A 235 22.94 -3.86 7.74
CA ALA A 235 23.43 -2.61 8.34
C ALA A 235 24.44 -2.83 9.50
N SER A 236 24.55 -4.06 10.04
CA SER A 236 25.45 -4.47 11.13
C SER A 236 26.75 -5.07 10.62
#